data_AF-A0A8C2FEG3-F1
#
_entry.id   AF-A0A8C2FEG3-F1
#
_cell.length_a   1.000
_cell.length_b   1.000
_cell.length_c   1.000
_cell.angle_alpha   90.00
_cell.angle_beta   90.00
_cell.angle_gamma   90.00
#
_symmetry.space_group_name_H-M   'P 1'
#
loop_
_entity.id
_entity.type
_entity.pdbx_description
1 polymer ?
#
loop_
_entity_poly.entity_id
_entity_poly.type
_entity_poly.pdbx_seq_one_letter_code
_entity_poly.pdbx_strand_id
1 'polypeptide(L)'
;VNTVSPVLYQYYPVCYYGNPLNKYIRHYEGLSYDTELLHGQHQRVKRALSLQERELRLEFQAHGRHFSLRMKRDTRLFSEDFKLEMSGEQLDYDTSHIYTGELYGEHAPVTPSGLT
;
A
#
# COMPACT_ATOMS: atom_id res chain seq x y z
N VAL A 1 11.94 -34.84 -8.88
CA VAL A 1 12.14 -34.24 -7.54
C VAL A 1 11.67 -32.80 -7.62
N ASN A 2 10.37 -32.58 -7.40
CA ASN A 2 9.76 -31.26 -7.57
C ASN A 2 9.55 -30.67 -6.18
N THR A 3 10.43 -29.76 -5.77
CA THR A 3 10.28 -29.01 -4.53
C THR A 3 9.35 -27.83 -4.82
N VAL A 4 8.07 -28.03 -4.55
CA VAL A 4 7.06 -26.97 -4.62
C VAL A 4 7.25 -26.08 -3.40
N SER A 5 7.79 -24.88 -3.61
CA SER A 5 7.94 -23.89 -2.54
C SER A 5 6.55 -23.32 -2.20
N PRO A 6 6.08 -23.43 -0.94
CA PRO A 6 4.76 -22.94 -0.58
C PRO A 6 4.81 -21.41 -0.48
N VAL A 7 4.15 -20.74 -1.44
CA VAL A 7 3.90 -19.29 -1.33
C VAL A 7 2.99 -19.12 -0.11
N LEU A 8 3.54 -18.53 0.94
CA LEU A 8 2.90 -18.30 2.21
C LEU A 8 1.67 -17.40 1.98
N TYR A 9 0.48 -18.00 1.85
CA TYR A 9 -0.78 -17.28 1.99
C TYR A 9 -0.88 -16.87 3.46
N GLN A 10 -0.27 -15.74 3.79
CA GLN A 10 -0.38 -15.14 5.11
C GLN A 10 -1.81 -14.60 5.23
N TYR A 11 -2.66 -15.41 5.87
CA TYR A 11 -3.96 -15.01 6.39
C TYR A 11 -3.78 -13.71 7.17
N TYR A 12 -4.21 -12.58 6.61
CA TYR A 12 -4.35 -11.36 7.40
C TYR A 12 -5.58 -11.56 8.29
N PRO A 13 -5.42 -11.53 9.63
CA PRO A 13 -6.55 -11.71 10.53
C PRO A 13 -7.56 -10.59 10.29
N VAL A 14 -8.82 -10.98 10.15
CA VAL A 14 -9.98 -10.08 10.23
C VAL A 14 -9.79 -9.22 11.49
N CYS A 15 -9.67 -7.90 11.30
CA CYS A 15 -9.39 -6.99 12.39
C CYS A 15 -10.54 -7.03 13.40
N TYR A 16 -10.27 -7.59 14.57
CA TYR A 16 -11.15 -7.48 15.72
C TYR A 16 -11.15 -6.01 16.18
N TYR A 17 -12.25 -5.30 15.94
CA TYR A 17 -12.54 -4.02 16.57
C TYR A 17 -12.48 -4.20 18.10
N GLY A 18 -11.50 -3.61 18.78
CA GLY A 18 -11.61 -3.48 20.24
C GLY A 18 -10.35 -3.38 21.10
N ASN A 19 -9.13 -3.52 20.58
CA ASN A 19 -7.92 -3.25 21.38
C ASN A 19 -7.24 -1.97 20.90
N PRO A 20 -7.11 -0.92 21.74
CA PRO A 20 -6.35 0.27 21.38
C PRO A 20 -4.87 -0.09 21.20
N LEU A 21 -4.30 0.29 20.04
CA LEU A 21 -2.91 -0.02 19.69
C LEU A 21 -1.91 0.52 20.74
N ASN A 22 -2.12 1.75 21.25
CA ASN A 22 -1.54 2.28 22.51
C ASN A 22 -2.30 3.54 22.97
N LYS A 23 -1.86 4.17 24.08
CA LYS A 23 -2.44 5.40 24.65
C LYS A 23 -2.36 6.67 23.77
N TYR A 24 -1.58 6.65 22.70
CA TYR A 24 -1.37 7.76 21.77
C TYR A 24 -2.15 7.60 20.46
N ILE A 25 -2.55 6.38 20.11
CA ILE A 25 -3.34 6.10 18.91
C ILE A 25 -4.82 6.13 19.29
N ARG A 26 -5.44 7.29 19.07
CA ARG A 26 -6.86 7.52 19.41
C ARG A 26 -7.82 6.93 18.38
N HIS A 27 -7.41 6.92 17.13
CA HIS A 27 -8.25 6.49 16.01
C HIS A 27 -7.40 5.65 15.05
N TYR A 28 -7.87 4.45 14.79
CA TYR A 28 -7.39 3.60 13.72
C TYR A 28 -8.61 2.90 13.13
N GLU A 29 -8.63 2.74 11.83
CA GLU A 29 -9.66 2.00 11.13
C GLU A 29 -9.05 1.34 9.89
N GLY A 30 -9.67 0.27 9.43
CA GLY A 30 -9.28 -0.38 8.18
C GLY A 30 -9.72 0.46 6.99
N LEU A 31 -8.91 0.45 5.94
CA LEU A 31 -9.33 0.96 4.64
C LEU A 31 -10.13 -0.12 3.92
N SER A 32 -11.26 0.25 3.32
CA SER A 32 -12.00 -0.64 2.41
C SER A 32 -11.62 -0.36 0.97
N TYR A 33 -11.10 -1.37 0.26
CA TYR A 33 -10.68 -1.28 -1.15
C TYR A 33 -10.66 -2.67 -1.81
N ASP A 34 -10.62 -2.70 -3.15
CA ASP A 34 -10.50 -3.93 -3.94
C ASP A 34 -9.03 -4.38 -4.02
N THR A 35 -8.70 -5.42 -3.27
CA THR A 35 -7.35 -5.98 -3.18
C THR A 35 -6.92 -6.68 -4.46
N GLU A 36 -7.83 -7.34 -5.17
CA GLU A 36 -7.53 -8.07 -6.41
C GLU A 36 -7.24 -7.10 -7.55
N LEU A 37 -8.05 -6.04 -7.66
CA LEU A 37 -7.83 -4.95 -8.60
C LEU A 37 -6.48 -4.26 -8.37
N LEU A 38 -6.19 -3.93 -7.10
CA LEU A 38 -4.93 -3.31 -6.72
C LEU A 38 -3.74 -4.20 -7.07
N HIS A 39 -3.84 -5.50 -6.78
CA HIS A 39 -2.80 -6.47 -7.12
C HIS A 39 -2.60 -6.57 -8.63
N GLY A 40 -3.68 -6.63 -9.41
CA GLY A 40 -3.61 -6.65 -10.88
C GLY A 40 -2.96 -5.40 -11.45
N GLN A 41 -3.28 -4.22 -10.91
CA GLN A 41 -2.61 -2.96 -11.26
C GLN A 41 -1.12 -3.00 -10.91
N HIS A 42 -0.76 -3.49 -9.72
CA HIS A 42 0.63 -3.63 -9.29
C HIS A 42 1.43 -4.51 -10.24
N GLN A 43 0.89 -5.66 -10.65
CA GLN A 43 1.56 -6.55 -11.60
C GLN A 43 1.81 -5.88 -12.97
N ARG A 44 0.88 -5.04 -13.43
CA ARG A 44 1.06 -4.27 -14.67
C ARG A 44 2.14 -3.20 -14.52
N VAL A 45 2.08 -2.41 -13.44
CA VAL A 45 3.07 -1.37 -13.12
C VAL A 45 4.46 -1.95 -12.98
N LYS A 46 4.61 -3.14 -12.38
CA LYS A 46 5.89 -3.84 -12.27
C LYS A 46 6.50 -4.18 -13.62
N ARG A 47 5.68 -4.43 -14.64
CA ARG A 47 6.10 -4.74 -16.02
C ARG A 47 6.20 -3.50 -16.92
N ALA A 48 5.83 -2.32 -16.40
CA ALA A 48 5.72 -1.11 -17.20
C ALA A 48 7.10 -0.55 -17.59
N LEU A 49 7.28 -0.34 -18.90
CA LEU A 49 8.52 0.19 -19.45
C LEU A 49 8.55 1.72 -19.42
N SER A 50 7.38 2.38 -19.58
CA SER A 50 7.28 3.84 -19.56
C SER A 50 7.04 4.39 -18.15
N LEU A 51 7.41 5.66 -17.93
CA LEU A 51 7.19 6.36 -16.65
C LEU A 51 5.70 6.61 -16.36
N GLN A 52 4.88 6.77 -17.40
CA GLN A 52 3.46 7.09 -17.25
C GLN A 52 2.63 5.87 -16.87
N GLU A 53 3.01 4.69 -17.36
CA GLU A 53 2.40 3.39 -17.00
C GLU A 53 2.82 2.89 -15.62
N ARG A 54 3.70 3.62 -14.91
CA ARG A 54 4.15 3.29 -13.55
C ARG A 54 3.28 3.93 -12.45
N GLU A 55 2.22 4.65 -12.82
CA GLU A 55 1.24 5.17 -11.87
C GLU A 55 0.25 4.08 -11.46
N LEU A 56 0.05 3.93 -10.15
CA LEU A 56 -0.91 3.02 -9.53
C LEU A 56 -1.94 3.84 -8.75
N ARG A 57 -3.22 3.49 -8.85
CA ARG A 57 -4.31 4.26 -8.26
C ARG A 57 -5.13 3.39 -7.32
N LEU A 58 -5.11 3.73 -6.04
CA LEU A 58 -5.89 3.07 -5.02
C LEU A 58 -7.08 3.95 -4.65
N GLU A 59 -8.28 3.46 -4.93
CA GLU A 59 -9.52 4.03 -4.39
C GLU A 59 -9.85 3.30 -3.09
N PHE A 60 -10.09 4.04 -2.02
CA PHE A 60 -10.43 3.46 -0.73
C PHE A 60 -11.46 4.30 0.03
N GLN A 61 -12.20 3.63 0.92
CA GLN A 61 -13.11 4.28 1.85
C GLN A 61 -12.53 4.25 3.26
N ALA A 62 -12.61 5.40 3.93
CA ALA A 62 -12.17 5.61 5.31
C ALA A 62 -12.98 6.77 5.92
N HIS A 63 -13.34 6.70 7.20
CA HIS A 63 -14.01 7.76 7.96
C HIS A 63 -15.30 8.26 7.28
N GLY A 64 -16.02 7.37 6.59
CA GLY A 64 -17.22 7.71 5.83
C GLY A 64 -16.97 8.54 4.56
N ARG A 65 -15.71 8.65 4.11
CA ARG A 65 -15.28 9.39 2.92
C ARG A 65 -14.61 8.45 1.92
N HIS A 66 -14.69 8.83 0.65
CA HIS A 66 -13.94 8.19 -0.43
C HIS A 66 -12.66 8.98 -0.69
N PHE A 67 -11.56 8.25 -0.87
CA PHE A 67 -10.26 8.82 -1.15
C PHE A 67 -9.65 8.13 -2.36
N SER A 68 -8.91 8.92 -3.14
CA SER A 68 -8.08 8.43 -4.23
C SER A 68 -6.62 8.68 -3.89
N LEU A 69 -5.81 7.62 -3.86
CA LEU A 69 -4.37 7.71 -3.64
C LEU A 69 -3.66 7.38 -4.95
N ARG A 70 -2.91 8.34 -5.47
CA ARG A 70 -2.05 8.14 -6.64
C ARG A 70 -0.63 7.82 -6.18
N MET A 71 -0.08 6.72 -6.68
CA MET A 71 1.22 6.20 -6.28
C MET A 71 2.15 5.97 -7.46
N LYS A 72 3.44 6.12 -7.22
CA LYS A 72 4.54 5.74 -8.12
C LYS A 72 5.52 4.88 -7.35
N ARG A 73 6.10 3.89 -8.04
CA ARG A 73 7.14 3.05 -7.42
C ARG A 73 8.32 3.94 -7.03
N ASP A 74 8.74 3.84 -5.78
CA ASP A 74 9.96 4.50 -5.33
C ASP A 74 11.13 3.53 -5.41
N THR A 75 12.10 3.89 -6.24
CA THR A 75 13.34 3.12 -6.45
C THR A 75 14.56 3.87 -5.94
N ARG A 76 14.39 5.11 -5.44
CA ARG A 76 15.52 5.94 -5.00
C ARG A 76 16.08 5.49 -3.65
N LEU A 77 15.28 4.76 -2.88
CA LEU A 77 15.67 4.25 -1.56
C LEU A 77 16.63 3.06 -1.63
N PHE A 78 16.75 2.40 -2.79
CA PHE A 78 17.53 1.17 -2.96
C PHE A 78 18.53 1.33 -4.10
N SER A 79 19.74 0.82 -3.93
CA SER A 79 20.67 0.65 -5.04
C SER A 79 20.16 -0.42 -6.02
N GLU A 80 20.61 -0.37 -7.27
CA GLU A 80 20.22 -1.34 -8.29
C GLU A 80 20.63 -2.78 -7.93
N ASP A 81 21.68 -2.94 -7.14
CA ASP A 81 22.26 -4.18 -6.64
C ASP A 81 21.86 -4.49 -5.19
N PHE A 82 20.78 -3.90 -4.69
CA PHE A 82 20.32 -4.11 -3.32
C PHE A 82 20.13 -5.61 -3.01
N LYS A 83 20.75 -6.06 -1.91
CA LYS A 83 20.60 -7.40 -1.37
C LYS A 83 20.16 -7.33 0.08
N LEU A 84 19.21 -8.18 0.44
CA LEU A 84 18.79 -8.34 1.82
C LEU A 84 19.71 -9.34 2.52
N GLU A 85 20.40 -8.90 3.56
CA GLU A 85 21.15 -9.79 4.43
C GLU A 85 20.30 -10.18 5.63
N MET A 86 20.04 -11.48 5.79
CA MET A 86 19.33 -12.02 6.95
C MET A 86 20.04 -13.27 7.42
N SER A 87 20.41 -13.32 8.71
CA SER A 87 21.05 -14.48 9.32
C SER A 87 22.33 -14.95 8.61
N GLY A 88 23.08 -14.02 8.00
CA GLY A 88 24.33 -14.29 7.29
C GLY A 88 24.17 -14.75 5.83
N GLU A 89 22.95 -14.82 5.30
CA GLU A 89 22.67 -15.10 3.89
C GLU A 89 22.24 -13.82 3.15
N GLN A 90 22.73 -13.64 1.92
CA GLN A 90 22.29 -12.55 1.03
C GLN A 90 21.26 -13.06 0.03
N LEU A 91 20.10 -12.40 -0.02
CA LEU A 91 18.99 -12.72 -0.91
C LEU A 91 18.66 -11.55 -1.84
N ASP A 92 18.36 -11.88 -3.09
CA ASP A 92 17.74 -10.94 -4.02
C ASP A 92 16.30 -10.66 -3.57
N TYR A 93 16.05 -9.44 -3.10
CA TYR A 93 14.78 -9.06 -2.50
C TYR A 93 13.99 -8.13 -3.42
N ASP A 94 12.71 -8.47 -3.63
CA ASP A 94 11.84 -7.70 -4.51
C ASP A 94 11.31 -6.42 -3.84
N THR A 95 11.92 -5.29 -4.16
CA THR A 95 11.50 -3.96 -3.68
C THR A 95 10.35 -3.36 -4.49
N SER A 96 9.72 -4.12 -5.40
CA SER A 96 8.66 -3.62 -6.30
C SER A 96 7.40 -3.15 -5.60
N HIS A 97 7.19 -3.58 -4.37
CA HIS A 97 6.04 -3.22 -3.56
C HIS A 97 6.17 -1.85 -2.86
N ILE A 98 7.30 -1.16 -3.03
CA ILE A 98 7.55 0.13 -2.36
C ILE A 98 7.10 1.28 -3.25
N TYR A 99 6.18 2.07 -2.71
CA TYR A 99 5.52 3.17 -3.41
C TYR A 99 5.61 4.46 -2.61
N THR A 100 5.72 5.58 -3.32
CA THR A 100 5.42 6.92 -2.80
C THR A 100 4.13 7.41 -3.45
N GLY A 101 3.32 8.16 -2.72
CA GLY A 101 2.04 8.62 -3.24
C GLY A 101 1.46 9.81 -2.50
N GLU A 102 0.44 10.38 -3.10
CA GLU A 102 -0.29 11.56 -2.63
C GLU A 102 -1.79 11.35 -2.82
N LEU A 103 -2.58 11.88 -1.87
CA LEU A 103 -4.03 11.92 -2.04
C LEU A 103 -4.36 12.85 -3.21
N TYR A 104 -5.22 12.37 -4.09
CA TYR A 104 -5.62 13.06 -5.31
C TYR A 104 -7.10 13.41 -5.23
N GLY A 105 -7.45 14.63 -5.61
CA GLY A 105 -8.85 15.06 -5.75
C GLY A 105 -9.61 15.27 -4.44
N GLU A 106 -8.94 15.60 -3.33
CA GLU A 106 -9.63 15.92 -2.08
C GLU A 106 -10.48 17.20 -2.25
N HIS A 107 -11.80 17.06 -2.22
CA HIS A 107 -12.67 18.20 -1.90
C HIS A 107 -12.47 18.51 -0.42
N ALA A 108 -12.03 19.74 -0.11
CA ALA A 108 -11.89 20.22 1.25
C ALA A 108 -13.16 19.89 2.06
N PRO A 109 -13.04 19.49 3.34
CA PRO A 109 -14.20 19.35 4.20
C PRO A 109 -14.99 20.67 4.15
N VAL A 110 -16.27 20.59 3.80
CA VAL A 110 -17.17 21.74 3.94
C VAL A 110 -17.20 22.06 5.43
N THR A 111 -16.47 23.10 5.84
CA THR A 111 -16.59 23.66 7.17
C THR A 111 -18.03 24.18 7.30
N PRO A 112 -18.79 23.80 8.33
CA PRO A 112 -20.05 24.47 8.60
C PRO A 112 -19.72 25.92 8.98
N SER A 113 -19.77 26.81 8.00
CA SER A 113 -19.74 28.25 8.22
C SER A 113 -21.08 28.65 8.81
N GLY A 114 -21.13 28.94 10.10
CA GLY A 114 -22.32 29.55 10.70
C GLY A 114 -22.50 29.33 12.19
N LEU A 115 -21.62 29.92 13.01
CA LEU A 115 -22.00 30.43 14.32
C LEU A 115 -21.31 31.79 14.52
N THR A 116 -22.03 32.84 14.14
CA THR A 116 -21.91 34.21 14.67
C THR A 116 -23.30 34.63 15.10
#